data_AF-A0A844EHY4-F1
#
_entry.id   AF-A0A844EHY4-F1
#
_cell.length_a   1.000
_cell.length_b   1.000
_cell.length_c   1.000
_cell.angle_alpha   90.00
_cell.angle_beta   90.00
_cell.angle_gamma   90.00
#
_symmetry.space_group_name_H-M   'P 1'
#
loop_
_entity.id
_entity.type
_entity.pdbx_description
1 polymer ?
#
loop_
_entity_poly.entity_id
_entity_poly.type
_entity_poly.pdbx_seq_one_letter_code
_entity_poly.pdbx_strand_id
1 'polypeptide(L)' 'MSRIGYKTVVLPKGVEVKEDGNIVTVKGAKGTLSREFSSEIKMNVK' A
#
# COMPACT_ATOMS: atom_id res chain seq x y z
N MET A 1 18.73 8.47 9.09
CA MET A 1 17.36 8.43 8.54
C MET A 1 17.31 7.51 7.33
N SER A 2 16.72 6.33 7.47
CA SER A 2 16.48 5.45 6.33
C SER A 2 15.47 6.12 5.39
N ARG A 3 15.80 6.24 4.10
CA ARG A 3 14.96 6.94 3.09
C ARG A 3 14.07 5.99 2.29
N ILE A 4 13.98 4.71 2.69
CA ILE A 4 13.25 3.67 1.94
C ILE A 4 11.75 4.01 1.85
N GLY A 5 11.15 4.54 2.92
CA GLY A 5 9.73 4.92 2.92
C GLY A 5 9.37 6.09 1.98
N TYR A 6 10.35 6.87 1.52
CA TYR A 6 10.13 7.94 0.53
C TYR A 6 10.17 7.43 -0.91
N LYS A 7 10.61 6.19 -1.15
CA LYS A 7 10.67 5.64 -2.50
C LYS A 7 9.26 5.32 -2.98
N THR A 8 8.93 5.86 -4.15
CA THR A 8 7.68 5.57 -4.83
C THR A 8 7.63 4.10 -5.23
N VAL A 9 6.49 3.44 -4.97
CA VAL A 9 6.25 2.06 -5.39
C VAL A 9 5.38 2.11 -6.64
N VAL A 10 5.88 1.53 -7.74
CA VAL A 10 5.13 1.46 -9.00
C VAL A 10 4.13 0.31 -8.90
N LEU A 11 2.84 0.62 -9.08
CA LEU A 11 1.77 -0.36 -9.11
C LEU A 11 1.65 -0.98 -10.51
N PRO A 12 1.85 -2.30 -10.65
CA PRO A 12 1.73 -2.96 -11.95
C PRO A 12 0.27 -3.06 -12.39
N LYS A 13 0.04 -3.12 -13.70
CA LYS A 13 -1.31 -3.22 -14.29
C LYS A 13 -2.02 -4.47 -13.78
N GLY A 14 -3.26 -4.30 -13.30
CA GLY A 14 -4.08 -5.39 -12.75
C GLY A 14 -3.92 -5.62 -11.25
N VAL A 15 -3.22 -4.74 -10.54
CA VAL A 15 -3.21 -4.69 -9.08
C VAL A 15 -4.07 -3.53 -8.60
N GLU A 16 -5.06 -3.83 -7.76
CA GLU A 16 -5.91 -2.85 -7.10
C GLU A 16 -5.46 -2.66 -5.66
N VAL A 17 -5.37 -1.41 -5.21
CA VAL A 17 -5.09 -1.07 -3.81
C VAL A 17 -6.30 -0.37 -3.24
N LYS A 18 -6.73 -0.81 -2.06
CA LYS A 18 -7.74 -0.16 -1.24
C LYS A 18 -7.10 0.26 0.06
N GLU A 19 -7.36 1.51 0.44
CA GLU A 19 -6.95 2.05 1.73
C GLU A 19 -8.22 2.27 2.56
N ASP A 20 -8.39 1.47 3.61
CA ASP A 20 -9.43 1.63 4.62
C ASP A 20 -8.77 2.15 5.91
N GLY A 21 -8.54 3.46 5.94
CA GLY A 21 -7.84 4.15 7.03
C GLY A 21 -6.41 3.64 7.18
N ASN A 22 -6.19 2.81 8.20
CA ASN A 22 -4.90 2.20 8.53
C ASN A 22 -4.66 0.86 7.84
N ILE A 23 -5.70 0.26 7.27
CA ILE A 23 -5.64 -1.07 6.66
C ILE A 23 -5.50 -0.89 5.15
N VAL A 24 -4.41 -1.39 4.59
CA VAL A 24 -4.18 -1.40 3.15
C VAL A 24 -4.41 -2.80 2.64
N THR A 25 -5.35 -2.93 1.71
CA THR A 25 -5.66 -4.17 1.02
C THR A 25 -5.20 -4.07 -0.42
N VAL A 26 -4.31 -4.98 -0.81
CA VAL A 26 -3.79 -5.11 -2.17
C VAL A 26 -4.37 -6.36 -2.80
N LYS A 27 -5.10 -6.21 -3.90
CA LYS A 27 -5.61 -7.32 -4.70
C LYS A 27 -4.79 -7.43 -5.98
N GLY A 28 -4.32 -8.62 -6.30
CA GLY A 28 -3.63 -8.89 -7.56
C GLY A 28 -3.95 -10.28 -8.09
N ALA A 29 -3.29 -10.65 -9.19
CA ALA A 29 -3.53 -11.92 -9.89
C ALA A 29 -3.33 -13.18 -9.02
N LYS A 30 -2.53 -13.09 -7.95
CA LYS A 30 -2.22 -14.21 -7.05
C LYS A 30 -3.04 -14.23 -5.76
N GLY A 31 -3.99 -13.31 -5.60
CA GLY A 31 -4.85 -13.22 -4.41
C GLY A 31 -4.83 -11.83 -3.77
N THR A 32 -5.24 -11.78 -2.51
CA THR A 32 -5.41 -10.53 -1.76
C THR A 32 -4.52 -10.52 -0.53
N LEU A 33 -3.79 -9.43 -0.30
CA LEU A 33 -3.01 -9.19 0.90
C LEU A 33 -3.63 -8.02 1.65
N SER A 34 -3.92 -8.18 2.94
CA SER A 34 -4.31 -7.07 3.80
C SER A 34 -3.25 -6.87 4.88
N ARG A 35 -2.88 -5.61 5.12
CA ARG A 35 -1.92 -5.23 6.15
C ARG A 35 -2.40 -4.00 6.88
N GLU A 36 -2.33 -4.06 8.20
CA GLU A 36 -2.55 -2.92 9.06
C GLU A 36 -1.24 -2.15 9.25
N PHE A 37 -1.32 -0.83 9.11
CA PHE A 37 -0.24 0.11 9.33
C PHE A 37 -0.52 1.00 10.53
N SER A 38 0.55 1.53 11.13
CA SER A 38 0.42 2.50 12.22
C SER A 38 -0.27 3.77 11.74
N SER A 39 -1.09 4.38 12.59
CA SER A 39 -1.85 5.62 12.30
C SER A 39 -0.95 6.83 12.06
N GLU A 40 0.31 6.76 12.46
CA GLU A 40 1.31 7.79 12.21
C GLU A 40 1.85 7.77 10.77
N ILE A 41 1.59 6.70 10.01
CA ILE A 41 2.08 6.53 8.64
C ILE A 41 1.00 6.98 7.66
N LYS A 42 1.23 8.11 7.00
CA LYS A 42 0.37 8.58 5.92
C LYS A 42 0.77 7.94 4.59
N MET A 43 -0.05 7.02 4.09
CA MET A 43 0.07 6.51 2.73
C MET A 43 -0.71 7.40 1.76
N ASN A 44 -0.22 7.50 0.53
CA ASN A 44 -0.85 8.33 -0.49
C ASN A 44 -0.74 7.61 -1.84
N VAL A 45 -1.81 6.93 -2.23
CA VAL A 45 -1.94 6.32 -3.57
C VAL A 45 -2.33 7.41 -4.57
N LYS A 46 -1.50 7.61 -5.59
CA LYS A 46 -1.71 8.55 -6.71
C LYS A 46 -1.46 7.84 -8.03
#